data_AF-A0A3A3G395-F1
#
_entry.id   AF-A0A3A3G395-F1
#
_cell.length_a   1.000
_cell.length_b   1.000
_cell.length_c   1.000
_cell.angle_alpha   90.00
_cell.angle_beta   90.00
_cell.angle_gamma   90.00
#
_symmetry.space_group_name_H-M   'P 1'
#
loop_
_entity.id
_entity.type
_entity.pdbx_description
1 polymer ?
#
loop_
_entity_poly.entity_id
_entity_poly.type
_entity_poly.pdbx_seq_one_letter_code
_entity_poly.pdbx_strand_id
1 'polypeptide(L)'
;MGAFFTALLAKFSALATWFGNLFKAVFSSLWHLVTDVFCWIFEGLLTLVQTVLDSLPGPDSFSLFNPAQYVTGLPSDLVNMIGLIRVGEALAIILAAILIKLTLQIIPFTRLGS
;
A
#
# COMPACT_ATOMS: atom_id res chain seq x y z
N MET A 1 -52.38 25.97 37.60
CA MET A 1 -51.45 27.06 37.18
C MET A 1 -49.97 26.67 37.32
N GLY A 2 -49.55 25.89 38.32
CA GLY A 2 -48.13 25.50 38.48
C GLY A 2 -47.52 24.68 37.32
N ALA A 3 -48.28 23.74 36.74
CA ALA A 3 -47.80 22.88 35.66
C ALA A 3 -47.44 23.62 34.35
N PHE A 4 -48.08 24.75 34.06
CA PHE A 4 -47.81 25.56 32.88
C PHE A 4 -46.47 26.29 32.99
N PHE A 5 -46.14 26.84 34.16
CA PHE A 5 -44.84 27.46 34.42
C PHE A 5 -43.70 26.43 34.47
N THR A 6 -43.95 25.21 34.97
CA THR A 6 -42.97 24.12 34.90
C THR A 6 -42.71 23.66 33.47
N ALA A 7 -43.75 23.60 32.62
CA ALA A 7 -43.59 23.27 31.20
C ALA A 7 -42.83 24.36 30.42
N LEU A 8 -43.06 25.63 30.75
CA LEU A 8 -42.33 26.77 30.19
C LEU A 8 -40.85 26.75 30.60
N LEU A 9 -40.54 26.55 31.88
CA LEU A 9 -39.17 26.42 32.37
C LEU A 9 -38.43 25.20 31.79
N ALA A 10 -39.13 24.08 31.58
CA ALA A 10 -38.56 22.89 30.96
C ALA A 10 -38.16 23.14 29.49
N LYS A 11 -38.95 23.92 28.74
CA LYS A 11 -38.62 24.31 27.35
C LYS A 11 -37.40 25.23 27.30
N PHE A 12 -37.29 26.18 28.23
CA PHE A 12 -36.10 27.04 28.34
C PHE A 12 -34.85 26.27 28.75
N SER A 13 -34.97 25.33 29.69
CA SER A 13 -33.89 24.43 30.08
C SER A 13 -33.44 23.54 28.91
N ALA A 14 -34.38 22.97 28.16
CA ALA A 14 -34.07 22.15 26.98
C ALA A 14 -33.37 22.97 25.88
N LEU A 15 -33.76 24.23 25.68
CA LEU A 15 -33.11 25.14 24.76
C LEU A 15 -31.65 25.41 25.18
N ALA A 16 -31.40 25.67 26.46
CA ALA A 16 -30.04 25.88 26.99
C ALA A 16 -29.15 24.63 26.84
N THR A 17 -29.70 23.42 27.10
CA THR A 17 -28.98 22.16 26.89
C THR A 17 -28.68 21.92 25.41
N TRP A 18 -29.60 22.29 24.51
CA TRP A 18 -29.39 22.20 23.06
C TRP A 18 -28.23 23.08 22.59
N PHE A 19 -28.14 24.33 23.07
CA PHE A 19 -26.99 25.20 22.76
C PHE A 19 -25.66 24.63 23.29
N GLY A 20 -25.66 24.04 24.49
CA GLY A 20 -24.46 23.38 25.03
C GLY A 20 -24.02 22.17 24.22
N ASN A 21 -24.96 21.37 23.71
CA ASN A 21 -24.67 20.24 22.84
C ASN A 21 -24.20 20.69 21.46
N LEU A 22 -24.78 21.77 20.91
CA LEU A 22 -24.34 22.36 19.64
C LEU A 22 -22.88 22.81 19.72
N PHE A 23 -22.48 23.49 20.81
CA PHE A 23 -21.10 23.93 21.00
C PHE A 23 -20.11 22.76 21.08
N LYS A 24 -20.46 21.70 21.80
CA LYS A 24 -19.64 20.47 21.85
C LYS A 24 -19.54 19.80 20.48
N ALA A 25 -20.63 19.72 19.74
CA ALA A 25 -20.65 19.13 18.41
C ALA A 25 -19.75 19.91 17.43
N VAL A 26 -19.84 21.25 17.44
CA VAL A 26 -18.98 22.11 16.60
C VAL A 26 -17.50 21.90 16.91
N PHE A 27 -17.13 21.83 18.19
CA PHE A 27 -15.74 21.59 18.58
C PHE A 27 -15.26 20.18 18.18
N SER A 28 -16.11 19.16 18.33
CA SER A 28 -15.81 17.79 17.89
C SER A 28 -15.62 17.71 16.38
N SER A 29 -16.51 18.33 15.60
CA SER A 29 -16.39 18.38 14.14
C SER A 29 -15.13 19.11 13.69
N LEU A 30 -14.74 20.19 14.37
CA LEU A 30 -13.50 20.91 14.08
C LEU A 30 -12.27 20.03 14.33
N TRP A 31 -12.27 19.26 15.42
CA TRP A 31 -11.20 18.30 15.71
C TRP A 31 -11.11 17.20 14.64
N HIS A 32 -12.25 16.66 14.19
CA HIS A 32 -12.28 15.68 13.11
C HIS A 32 -11.71 16.23 11.80
N LEU A 33 -12.00 17.49 11.46
CA LEU A 33 -11.45 18.15 10.28
C LEU A 33 -9.91 18.23 10.36
N VAL A 34 -9.36 18.58 11.52
CA VAL A 34 -7.90 18.61 11.72
C VAL A 34 -7.27 17.23 11.54
N THR A 35 -7.88 16.18 12.12
CA THR A 35 -7.35 14.81 11.97
C THR A 35 -7.46 14.32 10.53
N ASP A 36 -8.50 14.70 9.80
CA ASP A 36 -8.71 14.35 8.40
C ASP A 36 -7.62 14.98 7.50
N VAL A 37 -7.27 16.24 7.75
CA VAL A 37 -6.16 16.92 7.05
C VAL A 37 -4.82 16.21 7.28
N PHE A 38 -4.56 15.72 8.48
CA PHE A 38 -3.34 14.95 8.75
C PHE A 38 -3.31 13.62 7.98
N CYS A 39 -4.42 12.89 7.96
CA CYS A 39 -4.55 11.66 7.16
C CYS A 39 -4.35 11.94 5.66
N TRP A 40 -4.90 13.04 5.16
CA TRP A 40 -4.74 13.45 3.76
C TRP A 40 -3.28 13.71 3.38
N ILE A 41 -2.51 14.37 4.25
CA ILE A 41 -1.07 14.59 4.02
C ILE A 41 -0.30 13.26 4.00
N PHE A 42 -0.64 12.35 4.92
CA PHE A 42 0.00 11.03 4.99
C PHE A 42 -0.30 10.19 3.73
N GLU A 43 -1.54 10.21 3.24
CA GLU A 43 -1.94 9.57 2.00
C GLU A 43 -1.22 10.19 0.79
N GLY A 44 -1.03 11.51 0.77
CA GLY A 44 -0.23 12.19 -0.26
C GLY A 44 1.22 11.69 -0.29
N LEU A 45 1.82 11.44 0.88
CA LEU A 45 3.18 10.89 0.98
C LEU A 45 3.25 9.45 0.46
N LEU A 46 2.28 8.61 0.83
CA LEU A 46 2.19 7.24 0.31
C LEU A 46 1.96 7.19 -1.20
N THR A 47 1.13 8.09 -1.73
CA THR A 47 0.89 8.22 -3.17
C THR A 47 2.18 8.64 -3.90
N LEU A 48 2.97 9.56 -3.33
CA LEU A 48 4.28 9.93 -3.88
C LEU A 48 5.22 8.72 -3.91
N VAL A 49 5.27 7.91 -2.85
CA VAL A 49 6.05 6.67 -2.83
C VAL A 49 5.57 5.69 -3.90
N GLN A 50 4.26 5.53 -4.09
CA GLN A 50 3.70 4.69 -5.15
C GLN A 50 4.12 5.19 -6.53
N THR A 51 4.02 6.49 -6.82
CA THR A 51 4.46 7.03 -8.11
C THR A 51 5.95 6.82 -8.38
N VAL A 52 6.79 6.89 -7.35
CA VAL A 52 8.22 6.57 -7.47
C VAL A 52 8.42 5.08 -7.76
N LEU A 53 7.67 4.21 -7.09
CA LEU A 53 7.74 2.77 -7.29
C LEU A 53 7.23 2.34 -8.68
N ASP A 54 6.20 3.00 -9.20
CA ASP A 54 5.66 2.78 -10.54
C ASP A 54 6.57 3.38 -11.63
N SER A 55 7.34 4.43 -11.29
CA SER A 55 8.36 5.00 -12.16
C SER A 55 9.66 4.21 -12.19
N LEU A 56 9.89 3.35 -11.18
CA LEU A 56 10.97 2.39 -11.27
C LEU A 56 10.64 1.46 -12.44
N PRO A 57 11.65 1.12 -13.25
CA PRO A 57 11.43 0.22 -14.36
C PRO A 57 10.89 -1.11 -13.82
N GLY A 58 9.61 -1.36 -14.04
CA GLY A 58 8.91 -2.56 -13.59
C GLY A 58 9.49 -3.84 -14.22
N PRO A 59 8.82 -4.99 -14.06
CA PRO A 59 9.22 -6.26 -14.68
C PRO A 59 9.54 -6.18 -16.19
N ASP A 60 8.98 -5.18 -16.90
CA ASP A 60 9.25 -4.93 -18.31
C ASP A 60 10.65 -4.39 -18.61
N SER A 61 11.35 -3.75 -17.67
CA SER A 61 12.74 -3.33 -17.90
C SER A 61 13.75 -4.44 -17.71
N PHE A 62 13.32 -5.55 -17.08
CA PHE A 62 14.04 -6.82 -17.13
C PHE A 62 13.82 -7.55 -18.46
N SER A 63 13.02 -7.02 -19.41
CA SER A 63 12.90 -7.60 -20.77
C SER A 63 14.23 -7.64 -21.50
N LEU A 64 15.08 -6.60 -21.36
CA LEU A 64 16.46 -6.60 -21.88
C LEU A 64 17.34 -7.66 -21.23
N PHE A 65 17.00 -8.06 -20.00
CA PHE A 65 17.64 -9.15 -19.26
C PHE A 65 16.90 -10.48 -19.40
N ASN A 66 15.82 -10.54 -20.19
CA ASN A 66 15.06 -11.77 -20.39
C ASN A 66 15.86 -12.69 -21.34
N PRO A 67 16.44 -13.78 -20.82
CA PRO A 67 17.26 -14.68 -21.63
C PRO A 67 16.45 -15.31 -22.77
N ALA A 68 15.12 -15.39 -22.64
CA ALA A 68 14.24 -15.96 -23.64
C ALA A 68 14.26 -15.20 -24.97
N GLN A 69 14.45 -13.87 -24.95
CA GLN A 69 14.54 -13.07 -26.19
C GLN A 69 15.81 -13.41 -26.99
N TYR A 70 16.91 -13.72 -26.31
CA TYR A 70 18.15 -14.16 -26.96
C TYR A 70 18.05 -15.59 -27.46
N VAL A 71 17.30 -16.46 -26.79
CA VAL A 71 17.05 -17.84 -27.24
C VAL A 71 16.23 -17.86 -28.54
N THR A 72 15.26 -16.96 -28.71
CA THR A 72 14.47 -16.86 -29.96
C THR A 72 15.26 -16.35 -31.17
N GLY A 73 16.42 -15.70 -30.95
CA GLY A 73 17.29 -15.23 -32.02
C GLY A 73 18.33 -16.25 -32.50
N LEU A 74 18.42 -17.43 -31.86
CA LEU A 74 19.38 -18.47 -32.20
C LEU A 74 18.87 -19.36 -33.35
N PRO A 75 19.78 -19.94 -34.16
CA PRO A 75 19.43 -20.93 -35.18
C PRO A 75 18.55 -22.06 -34.63
N SER A 76 17.58 -22.53 -35.42
CA SER A 76 16.57 -23.51 -35.01
C SER A 76 17.14 -24.83 -34.47
N ASP A 77 18.29 -25.27 -34.98
CA ASP A 77 18.97 -26.48 -34.47
C ASP A 77 19.50 -26.29 -33.04
N LEU A 78 20.00 -25.09 -32.71
CA LEU A 78 20.49 -24.79 -31.36
C LEU A 78 19.32 -24.66 -30.37
N VAL A 79 18.21 -24.06 -30.78
CA VAL A 79 17.01 -23.95 -29.94
C VAL A 79 16.43 -25.33 -29.61
N ASN A 80 16.41 -26.25 -30.57
CA ASN A 80 15.99 -27.63 -30.35
C ASN A 80 16.91 -28.36 -29.35
N MET A 81 18.22 -28.16 -29.45
CA MET A 81 19.19 -28.76 -28.51
C MET A 81 19.06 -28.17 -27.11
N ILE A 82 18.82 -26.86 -26.97
CA ILE A 82 18.56 -26.17 -25.70
C ILE A 82 17.28 -26.72 -25.02
N GLY A 83 16.26 -27.04 -25.82
CA GLY A 83 15.04 -27.70 -25.34
C GLY A 83 15.30 -29.12 -24.82
N LEU A 84 16.10 -29.91 -25.55
CA LEU A 84 16.45 -31.29 -25.18
C LEU A 84 17.27 -31.38 -23.90
N ILE A 85 18.23 -30.47 -23.70
CA ILE A 85 19.06 -30.44 -22.48
C ILE A 85 18.36 -29.73 -21.30
N ARG A 86 17.11 -29.27 -21.49
CA ARG A 86 16.25 -28.66 -20.47
C ARG A 86 16.88 -27.43 -19.78
N VAL A 87 17.56 -26.57 -20.55
CA VAL A 87 18.18 -25.35 -19.99
C VAL A 87 17.14 -24.45 -19.31
N GLY A 88 15.91 -24.40 -19.82
CA GLY A 88 14.84 -23.59 -19.24
C GLY A 88 14.51 -24.00 -17.79
N GLU A 89 14.49 -25.30 -17.51
CA GLU A 89 14.23 -25.83 -16.16
C GLU A 89 15.40 -25.53 -15.22
N ALA A 90 16.63 -25.66 -15.72
CA ALA A 90 17.83 -25.32 -14.95
C ALA A 90 17.84 -23.83 -14.57
N LEU A 91 17.47 -22.94 -15.50
CA LEU A 91 17.32 -21.51 -15.23
C LEU A 91 16.20 -21.22 -14.22
N ALA A 92 15.06 -21.89 -14.33
CA ALA A 92 13.95 -21.74 -13.37
C ALA A 92 14.36 -22.13 -11.95
N ILE A 93 15.15 -23.21 -11.78
CA ILE A 93 15.68 -23.64 -10.49
C ILE A 93 16.64 -22.59 -9.91
N ILE A 94 17.53 -22.02 -10.72
CA ILE A 94 18.46 -20.97 -10.28
C ILE A 94 17.68 -19.72 -9.84
N LEU A 95 16.65 -19.33 -10.59
CA LEU A 95 15.81 -18.17 -10.29
C LEU A 95 15.02 -18.37 -8.99
N ALA A 96 14.45 -19.56 -8.79
CA ALA A 96 13.80 -19.94 -7.53
C ALA A 96 14.76 -19.88 -6.34
N ALA A 97 16.00 -20.36 -6.50
CA ALA A 97 17.01 -20.30 -5.46
C ALA A 97 17.42 -18.86 -5.10
N ILE A 98 17.52 -17.96 -6.09
CA ILE A 98 17.80 -16.52 -5.86
C ILE A 98 16.64 -15.86 -5.13
N LEU A 99 15.39 -16.16 -5.49
CA LEU A 99 14.21 -15.64 -4.79
C LEU A 99 14.16 -16.09 -3.34
N ILE A 100 14.47 -17.36 -3.06
CA ILE A 100 14.59 -17.87 -1.69
C ILE A 100 15.67 -17.10 -0.93
N LYS A 101 16.85 -16.87 -1.54
CA LYS A 101 17.92 -16.08 -0.91
C LYS A 101 17.50 -14.65 -0.60
N LEU A 102 16.75 -13.99 -1.49
CA LEU A 102 16.31 -12.60 -1.29
C LEU A 102 15.22 -12.53 -0.21
N THR A 103 14.32 -13.51 -0.16
CA THR A 103 13.29 -13.64 0.88
C THR A 103 13.93 -13.88 2.25
N LEU A 104 14.93 -14.75 2.32
CA LEU A 104 15.66 -15.00 3.57
C LEU A 104 16.46 -13.76 4.03
N GLN A 105 16.91 -12.88 3.14
CA GLN A 105 17.60 -11.64 3.55
C GLN A 105 16.70 -10.63 4.29
N ILE A 106 15.37 -10.77 4.21
CA ILE A 106 14.42 -9.98 5.00
C ILE A 106 14.46 -10.39 6.49
N ILE A 107 14.79 -11.65 6.75
CA ILE A 107 14.98 -12.14 8.11
C ILE A 107 16.37 -11.68 8.58
N PRO A 108 16.46 -10.91 9.68
CA PRO A 108 17.69 -10.22 10.08
C PRO A 108 18.86 -11.16 10.44
N PHE A 109 18.59 -12.45 10.70
CA PHE A 109 19.59 -13.45 11.08
C PHE A 109 20.20 -14.24 9.90
N THR A 110 19.77 -13.93 8.69
CA THR A 110 20.24 -14.59 7.45
C THR A 110 20.89 -13.61 6.49
N ARG A 111 21.17 -12.38 6.96
CA ARG A 111 21.92 -11.39 6.18
C ARG A 111 23.38 -11.84 6.03
N LEU A 112 23.90 -11.65 4.81
CA LEU A 112 25.22 -12.06 4.31
C LEU A 112 26.32 -12.02 5.37
N GLY A 113 26.79 -13.21 5.79
CA GLY A 113 28.08 -13.44 6.42
C GLY A 113 28.72 -12.24 7.14
N SER A 114 28.10 -11.80 8.24
CA SER A 114 28.75 -11.23 9.42
C SER A 114 27.79 -11.32 10.60
#